data_AF-A0A973J8K8-F1
#
_entry.id   AF-A0A973J8K8-F1
#
_cell.length_a   1.000
_cell.length_b   1.000
_cell.length_c   1.000
_cell.angle_alpha   90.00
_cell.angle_beta   90.00
_cell.angle_gamma   90.00
#
_symmetry.space_group_name_H-M   'P 1'
#
loop_
_entity.id
_entity.type
_entity.pdbx_description
1 polymer ?
#
loop_
_entity_poly.entity_id
_entity_poly.type
_entity_poly.pdbx_seq_one_letter_code
_entity_poly.pdbx_strand_id
1 'polypeptide(L)'
;MPKRKFIRLAPTFTDTIAQAEISLAEFAREATVSESTIFHLINPASHPERKGGMRRETAWKLANALSRRTKLTPQEAYNALIVEELR
;
A
#
# COMPACT_ATOMS: atom_id res chain seq x y z
N MET A 1 -20.22 -10.96 15.29
CA MET A 1 -18.75 -10.74 15.32
C MET A 1 -18.47 -9.29 14.93
N PRO A 2 -17.55 -8.58 15.60
CA PRO A 2 -17.18 -7.22 15.19
C PRO A 2 -16.56 -7.27 13.79
N LYS A 3 -17.09 -6.46 12.86
CA LYS A 3 -16.54 -6.32 11.50
C LYS A 3 -15.07 -5.93 11.59
N ARG A 4 -14.17 -6.68 10.95
CA ARG A 4 -12.74 -6.33 10.96
C ARG A 4 -12.47 -5.39 9.80
N LYS A 5 -11.82 -4.26 10.08
CA LYS A 5 -11.33 -3.36 9.02
C LYS A 5 -10.19 -4.05 8.28
N PHE A 6 -10.37 -4.24 6.98
CA PHE A 6 -9.42 -4.83 6.06
C PHE A 6 -8.75 -3.71 5.28
N ILE A 7 -7.45 -3.53 5.48
CA ILE A 7 -6.67 -2.50 4.79
C ILE A 7 -5.96 -3.16 3.61
N ARG A 8 -6.18 -2.65 2.40
CA ARG A 8 -5.57 -3.19 1.18
C ARG A 8 -5.08 -2.06 0.28
N LEU A 9 -4.27 -2.41 -0.72
CA LEU A 9 -3.90 -1.47 -1.76
C LEU A 9 -5.12 -1.10 -2.61
N ALA A 10 -5.16 0.14 -3.05
CA ALA A 10 -6.05 0.59 -4.10
C ALA A 10 -5.76 -0.19 -5.39
N PRO A 11 -6.79 -0.52 -6.20
CA PRO A 11 -6.58 -1.20 -7.49
C PRO A 11 -5.64 -0.43 -8.43
N THR A 12 -5.59 0.89 -8.31
CA THR A 12 -4.74 1.79 -9.09
C THR A 12 -3.32 1.92 -8.55
N PHE A 13 -2.95 1.17 -7.51
CA PHE A 13 -1.66 1.33 -6.81
C PHE A 13 -0.46 1.32 -7.76
N THR A 14 -0.36 0.32 -8.64
CA THR A 14 0.77 0.20 -9.57
C THR A 14 0.85 1.37 -10.53
N ASP A 15 -0.31 1.83 -11.01
CA ASP A 15 -0.40 2.97 -11.93
C ASP A 15 -0.04 4.27 -11.22
N THR A 16 -0.48 4.47 -9.97
CA THR A 16 -0.12 5.64 -9.15
C THR A 16 1.39 5.72 -8.94
N ILE A 17 2.05 4.59 -8.65
CA ILE A 17 3.52 4.57 -8.47
C ILE A 17 4.23 4.83 -9.81
N ALA A 18 3.74 4.25 -10.91
CA ALA A 18 4.29 4.48 -12.24
C ALA A 18 4.14 5.95 -12.69
N GLN A 19 2.99 6.59 -12.41
CA GLN A 19 2.75 8.00 -12.70
C GLN A 19 3.64 8.95 -11.88
N ALA A 20 4.09 8.51 -10.72
CA ALA A 20 5.10 9.22 -9.93
C ALA A 20 6.53 9.01 -10.45
N GLU A 21 6.71 8.27 -11.54
CA GLU A 21 7.99 7.95 -12.18
C GLU A 21 8.96 7.18 -11.26
N ILE A 22 8.42 6.32 -10.38
CA ILE A 22 9.20 5.53 -9.42
C ILE A 22 9.04 4.04 -9.72
N SER A 23 10.14 3.27 -9.62
CA SER A 23 10.06 1.81 -9.70
C SER A 23 9.48 1.20 -8.42
N LEU A 24 8.82 0.05 -8.49
CA LEU A 24 8.29 -0.63 -7.29
C LEU A 24 9.39 -0.98 -6.28
N ALA A 25 10.59 -1.33 -6.76
CA ALA A 25 11.75 -1.63 -5.90
C ALA A 25 12.23 -0.38 -5.15
N GLU A 26 12.35 0.74 -5.87
CA GLU A 26 12.72 2.01 -5.25
C GLU A 26 11.66 2.47 -4.25
N PHE A 27 10.39 2.33 -4.59
CA PHE A 27 9.27 2.67 -3.71
C PHE A 27 9.28 1.81 -2.44
N ALA A 28 9.51 0.50 -2.56
CA ALA A 28 9.60 -0.41 -1.41
C ALA A 28 10.72 0.01 -0.44
N ARG A 29 11.91 0.29 -0.99
CA ARG A 29 13.05 0.79 -0.22
C ARG A 29 12.72 2.09 0.50
N GLU A 30 12.09 3.04 -0.18
CA GLU A 30 11.71 4.32 0.43
C GLU A 30 10.64 4.18 1.51
N ALA A 31 9.69 3.28 1.32
CA ALA A 31 8.70 2.95 2.35
C ALA A 31 9.28 2.10 3.49
N THR A 32 10.55 1.69 3.42
CA THR A 32 11.17 0.80 4.41
C THR A 32 10.37 -0.49 4.58
N VAL A 33 9.92 -1.07 3.47
CA VAL A 33 9.23 -2.36 3.38
C VAL A 33 9.97 -3.26 2.40
N SER A 34 9.89 -4.58 2.58
CA SER A 34 10.51 -5.50 1.61
C SER A 34 9.76 -5.48 0.27
N GLU A 35 10.48 -5.69 -0.82
CA GLU A 35 9.87 -5.83 -2.15
C GLU A 35 8.86 -6.98 -2.20
N SER A 36 9.17 -8.10 -1.52
CA SER A 36 8.24 -9.22 -1.32
C SER A 36 6.95 -8.78 -0.61
N THR A 37 7.02 -7.84 0.34
CA THR A 37 5.81 -7.28 0.97
C THR A 37 4.95 -6.55 -0.06
N ILE A 38 5.54 -5.69 -0.89
CA ILE A 38 4.81 -5.00 -1.96
C ILE A 38 4.19 -6.02 -2.93
N PHE A 39 4.97 -7.01 -3.37
CA PHE A 39 4.49 -8.05 -4.27
C PHE A 39 3.29 -8.83 -3.71
N HIS A 40 3.34 -9.20 -2.42
CA HIS A 40 2.22 -9.89 -1.76
C HIS A 40 0.99 -9.00 -1.57
N LEU A 41 1.18 -7.69 -1.43
CA LEU A 41 0.08 -6.75 -1.30
C LEU A 41 -0.60 -6.48 -2.66
N ILE A 42 0.16 -6.49 -3.75
CA ILE A 42 -0.36 -6.39 -5.13
C ILE A 42 -1.07 -7.70 -5.51
N ASN A 43 -0.51 -8.85 -5.12
CA ASN A 43 -1.00 -10.17 -5.49
C ASN A 43 -1.48 -10.98 -4.26
N PRO A 44 -2.55 -10.56 -3.57
CA PRO A 44 -3.00 -11.24 -2.35
C PRO A 44 -3.41 -12.70 -2.59
N ALA A 45 -3.79 -13.07 -3.82
CA ALA A 45 -4.13 -14.45 -4.18
C ALA A 45 -2.93 -15.42 -4.17
N SER A 46 -1.69 -14.92 -4.21
CA SER A 46 -0.50 -15.78 -4.18
C SER A 46 -0.21 -16.38 -2.79
N HIS A 47 -0.91 -15.92 -1.74
CA HIS A 47 -0.77 -16.40 -0.36
C HIS A 47 -2.14 -16.65 0.28
N PRO A 48 -2.82 -17.75 -0.07
CA PRO A 48 -4.16 -18.06 0.43
C PRO A 48 -4.20 -18.21 1.97
N GLU A 49 -3.07 -18.54 2.62
CA GLU A 49 -2.94 -18.60 4.07
C GLU A 49 -2.96 -17.22 4.77
N ARG A 50 -2.68 -16.12 4.06
CA ARG A 50 -2.70 -14.77 4.65
C ARG A 50 -4.12 -14.24 4.79
N LYS A 51 -4.75 -14.60 5.91
CA LYS A 51 -6.06 -14.10 6.33
C LYS A 51 -5.92 -12.73 7.01
N GLY A 52 -5.72 -11.67 6.24
CA GLY A 52 -5.64 -10.32 6.79
C GLY A 52 -5.12 -9.30 5.79
N GLY A 53 -5.67 -8.09 5.84
CA GLY A 53 -5.13 -6.96 5.11
C GLY A 53 -3.76 -6.54 5.66
N MET A 54 -3.19 -5.49 5.10
CA MET A 54 -1.97 -4.91 5.65
C MET A 54 -2.21 -4.29 7.02
N ARG A 55 -1.14 -4.20 7.82
CA ARG A 55 -1.18 -3.43 9.07
C ARG A 55 -1.29 -1.93 8.75
N ARG A 56 -1.97 -1.18 9.61
CA ARG A 56 -2.10 0.27 9.47
C ARG A 56 -0.75 0.99 9.43
N GLU A 57 0.22 0.53 10.22
CA GLU A 57 1.59 1.07 10.19
C GLU A 57 2.22 0.92 8.79
N THR A 58 2.05 -0.24 8.15
CA THR A 58 2.51 -0.46 6.77
C THR A 58 1.82 0.48 5.80
N ALA A 59 0.50 0.64 5.90
CA ALA A 59 -0.25 1.57 5.06
C ALA A 59 0.29 3.02 5.14
N TRP A 60 0.58 3.49 6.35
CA TRP A 60 1.19 4.80 6.55
C TRP A 60 2.64 4.90 6.06
N LYS A 61 3.43 3.82 6.14
CA LYS A 61 4.77 3.79 5.52
C LYS A 61 4.71 4.01 4.01
N LEU A 62 3.77 3.36 3.33
CA LEU A 62 3.54 3.53 1.88
C LEU A 62 3.08 4.96 1.56
N ALA A 63 2.11 5.48 2.31
CA ALA A 63 1.60 6.83 2.12
C ALA A 63 2.69 7.90 2.29
N ASN A 64 3.49 7.79 3.36
CA ASN A 64 4.59 8.71 3.63
C ASN A 64 5.69 8.62 2.57
N ALA A 65 5.92 7.45 1.97
CA ALA A 65 6.88 7.31 0.86
C ALA A 65 6.40 8.06 -0.38
N LEU A 66 5.13 7.91 -0.74
CA LEU A 66 4.58 8.62 -1.91
C LEU A 66 4.54 10.14 -1.68
N SER A 67 4.18 10.60 -0.47
CA SER A 67 4.15 12.03 -0.17
C SER A 67 5.53 12.70 -0.24
N ARG A 68 6.62 11.95 -0.02
CA ARG A 68 7.99 12.49 -0.17
C ARG A 68 8.41 12.70 -1.62
N ARG A 69 7.78 12.00 -2.56
CA ARG A 69 8.10 12.06 -3.99
C ARG A 69 7.09 12.85 -4.81
N THR A 70 5.97 13.19 -4.21
CA THR A 70 4.88 13.93 -4.85
C THR A 70 4.61 15.21 -4.07
N LYS A 71 3.67 16.02 -4.54
CA LYS A 71 3.19 17.20 -3.80
C LYS A 71 2.04 16.87 -2.85
N LEU A 72 1.69 15.59 -2.72
CA LEU A 72 0.60 15.13 -1.86
C LEU A 72 1.02 15.20 -0.40
N THR A 73 0.10 15.58 0.47
CA THR A 73 0.22 15.34 1.91
C THR A 73 0.20 13.84 2.21
N PRO A 74 0.74 13.39 3.36
CA PRO A 74 0.63 11.99 3.77
C PRO A 74 -0.79 11.44 3.76
N GLN A 75 -1.79 12.26 4.11
CA GLN A 75 -3.19 11.85 4.13
C GLN A 75 -3.76 11.68 2.72
N GLU A 76 -3.45 12.58 1.78
CA GLU A 76 -3.85 12.45 0.39
C GLU A 76 -3.20 11.23 -0.27
N ALA A 77 -1.91 11.02 -0.01
CA ALA A 77 -1.20 9.83 -0.46
C ALA A 77 -1.79 8.54 0.11
N TYR A 78 -2.22 8.54 1.38
CA TYR A 78 -2.92 7.42 1.99
C TYR A 78 -4.21 7.11 1.23
N ASN A 79 -5.03 8.14 0.97
CA ASN A 79 -6.29 7.98 0.25
C ASN A 79 -6.09 7.52 -1.20
N ALA A 80 -4.97 7.89 -1.83
CA ALA A 80 -4.62 7.47 -3.19
C ALA A 80 -4.15 5.99 -3.26
N LEU A 81 -3.49 5.49 -2.21
CA LEU A 81 -2.88 4.16 -2.22
C LEU A 81 -3.67 3.10 -1.46
N ILE A 82 -4.54 3.48 -0.53
CA ILE A 82 -5.09 2.58 0.49
C ILE A 82 -6.62 2.58 0.46
N VAL A 83 -7.20 1.38 0.55
CA VAL A 83 -8.64 1.16 0.71
C VAL A 83 -8.89 0.44 2.03
N GLU A 84 -9.79 0.97 2.85
CA GLU A 84 -10.28 0.32 4.07
C GLU A 84 -11.69 -0.25 3.84
N GLU A 85 -11.84 -1.58 3.93
CA GLU A 85 -13.12 -2.27 3.79
C GLU A 85 -13.55 -2.91 5.10
N LEU A 86 -14.87 -3.03 5.32
CA LEU A 86 -15.40 -3.83 6.41
C LEU A 86 -15.68 -5.23 5.89
N ARG A 87 -14.97 -6.23 6.42
CA ARG A 87 -15.21 -7.66 6.17
C ARG A 87 -15.61 -8.39 7.45
#